data_AF-S6GSM0-F1
#
_entry.id   AF-S6GSM0-F1
#
_cell.length_a   1.000
_cell.length_b   1.000
_cell.length_c   1.000
_cell.angle_alpha   90.00
_cell.angle_beta   90.00
_cell.angle_gamma   90.00
#
_symmetry.space_group_name_H-M   'P 1'
#
loop_
_entity.id
_entity.type
_entity.pdbx_description
1 polymer ?
#
loop_
_entity_poly.entity_id
_entity_poly.type
_entity_poly.pdbx_seq_one_letter_code
_entity_poly.pdbx_strand_id
1 'polypeptide(L)'
;MYRRIENKNNPFNGLNFVNTELSHQTGRSAPGVAAFVSSIIKTGAPPQDMKTIRRRLRSIGLEPYDCLSPDLMDVLATQVAKLKGIAQLQLDLKA
;
A
#
# COMPACT_ATOMS: atom_id res chain seq x y z
N MET A 1 2.28 1.80 -18.79
CA MET A 1 2.85 2.98 -18.10
C MET A 1 3.15 2.58 -16.66
N TYR A 2 4.27 3.03 -16.08
CA TYR A 2 4.66 2.71 -14.69
C TYR A 2 5.14 3.98 -13.98
N ARG A 3 5.08 3.98 -12.64
CA ARG A 3 5.67 5.02 -11.80
C ARG A 3 6.80 4.42 -10.98
N ARG A 4 7.99 5.00 -11.12
CA ARG A 4 9.20 4.66 -10.35
C ARG A 4 9.42 5.68 -9.24
N ILE A 5 9.98 5.21 -8.13
CA ILE A 5 10.41 6.07 -7.04
C ILE A 5 11.93 6.19 -7.07
N GLU A 6 12.43 7.40 -7.31
CA GLU A 6 13.88 7.68 -7.43
C GLU A 6 14.56 7.96 -6.08
N ASN A 7 13.80 8.43 -5.09
CA ASN A 7 14.35 8.73 -3.76
C ASN A 7 14.80 7.45 -3.06
N LYS A 8 16.11 7.27 -2.89
CA LYS A 8 16.74 6.11 -2.24
C LYS A 8 16.31 5.90 -0.78
N ASN A 9 15.89 6.97 -0.10
CA ASN A 9 15.42 6.87 1.28
C ASN A 9 13.96 6.42 1.38
N ASN A 10 13.23 6.37 0.26
CA ASN A 10 11.85 5.90 0.25
C ASN A 10 11.80 4.36 0.42
N PRO A 11 10.95 3.83 1.30
CA PRO A 11 10.82 2.38 1.54
C PRO A 11 10.41 1.57 0.31
N PHE A 12 9.86 2.21 -0.73
CA PHE A 12 9.49 1.57 -1.99
C PHE A 12 10.48 1.87 -3.12
N ASN A 13 11.67 2.41 -2.83
CA ASN A 13 12.72 2.55 -3.83
C ASN A 13 13.10 1.18 -4.40
N GLY A 14 13.28 1.11 -5.72
CA GLY A 14 13.51 -0.14 -6.45
C GLY A 14 12.24 -0.88 -6.88
N LEU A 15 11.06 -0.48 -6.38
CA LEU A 15 9.77 -0.99 -6.85
C LEU A 15 9.13 -0.03 -7.88
N ASN A 16 8.39 -0.61 -8.83
CA ASN A 16 7.58 0.12 -9.80
C ASN A 16 6.09 -0.08 -9.48
N PHE A 17 5.33 1.00 -9.52
CA PHE A 17 3.88 0.98 -9.40
C PHE A 17 3.27 0.89 -10.79
N VAL A 18 2.47 -0.14 -11.03
CA VAL A 18 1.87 -0.45 -12.34
C VAL A 18 0.37 -0.67 -12.20
N ASN A 19 -0.40 -0.12 -13.13
CA ASN A 19 -1.82 -0.43 -13.25
C ASN A 19 -1.93 -1.66 -14.13
N THR A 20 -2.08 -2.82 -13.49
CA THR A 20 -2.03 -4.07 -14.23
C THR A 20 -3.20 -4.17 -15.20
N GLU A 21 -4.36 -3.54 -14.96
CA GLU A 21 -5.51 -3.54 -15.88
C GLU A 21 -5.19 -3.05 -17.31
N LEU A 22 -4.10 -2.29 -17.49
CA LEU A 22 -3.68 -1.78 -18.80
C LEU A 22 -3.02 -2.82 -19.71
N SER A 23 -2.69 -4.01 -19.20
CA SER A 23 -2.15 -5.09 -20.03
C SER A 23 -3.30 -5.97 -20.58
N HIS A 24 -3.05 -6.71 -21.66
CA HIS A 24 -4.00 -7.69 -22.22
C HIS A 24 -3.77 -9.14 -21.73
N GLN A 25 -2.69 -9.41 -20.99
CA GLN A 25 -2.35 -10.75 -20.52
C GLN A 25 -3.08 -11.15 -19.22
N THR A 26 -3.58 -12.37 -19.13
CA THR A 26 -4.19 -12.90 -17.89
C THR A 26 -3.14 -13.34 -16.86
N GLY A 27 -3.56 -13.67 -15.63
CA GLY A 27 -2.68 -14.27 -14.61
C GLY A 27 -1.89 -13.28 -13.75
N ARG A 28 -2.34 -12.02 -13.66
CA ARG A 28 -1.78 -11.05 -12.71
C ARG A 28 -2.15 -11.40 -11.28
N SER A 29 -1.31 -10.99 -10.34
CA SER A 29 -1.65 -11.03 -8.92
C SER A 29 -2.98 -10.32 -8.67
N ALA A 30 -3.88 -10.99 -7.95
CA ALA A 30 -5.16 -10.43 -7.58
C ALA A 30 -5.01 -9.26 -6.60
N PRO A 31 -5.97 -8.32 -6.54
CA PRO A 31 -5.99 -7.28 -5.52
C PRO A 31 -6.09 -7.90 -4.11
N GLY A 32 -5.24 -7.44 -3.18
CA GLY A 32 -5.24 -7.96 -1.80
C GLY A 32 -6.04 -7.11 -0.80
N VAL A 33 -6.01 -5.78 -0.95
CA VAL A 33 -6.65 -4.84 -0.01
C VAL A 33 -7.19 -3.61 -0.75
N ALA A 34 -8.06 -2.83 -0.10
CA ALA A 34 -8.42 -1.50 -0.54
C ALA A 34 -7.72 -0.46 0.35
N ALA A 35 -6.78 0.30 -0.22
CA ALA A 35 -5.99 1.30 0.50
C ALA A 35 -6.57 2.72 0.34
N PHE A 36 -6.26 3.60 1.31
CA PHE A 36 -6.67 5.01 1.34
C PHE A 36 -8.17 5.26 1.14
N VAL A 37 -9.03 4.37 1.66
CA VAL A 37 -10.48 4.35 1.36
C VAL A 37 -11.17 5.67 1.68
N SER A 38 -10.92 6.30 2.82
CA SER A 38 -11.50 7.61 3.18
C SER A 38 -11.14 8.74 2.21
N SER A 39 -10.06 8.60 1.43
CA SER A 39 -9.62 9.66 0.51
C SER A 39 -10.58 9.86 -0.67
N ILE A 40 -11.46 8.90 -0.97
CA ILE A 40 -12.49 9.07 -2.01
C ILE A 40 -13.52 10.16 -1.67
N ILE A 41 -13.66 10.50 -0.38
CA ILE A 41 -14.47 11.66 0.04
C ILE A 41 -13.88 12.95 -0.53
N LYS A 42 -12.54 13.06 -0.54
CA LYS A 42 -11.82 14.25 -1.08
C LYS A 42 -12.02 14.39 -2.59
N THR A 43 -12.41 13.33 -3.27
CA THR A 43 -12.72 13.32 -4.71
C THR A 43 -14.22 13.34 -5.00
N GLY A 44 -15.07 13.58 -3.98
CA GLY A 44 -16.51 13.82 -4.16
C GLY A 44 -17.45 12.68 -3.75
N ALA A 45 -16.94 11.59 -3.17
CA ALA A 45 -17.83 10.55 -2.64
C ALA A 45 -18.63 11.06 -1.43
N PRO A 46 -19.96 10.84 -1.36
CA PRO A 46 -20.74 11.27 -0.21
C PRO A 46 -20.33 10.55 1.08
N PRO A 47 -20.05 11.25 2.20
CA PRO A 47 -19.64 10.62 3.45
C PRO A 47 -20.62 9.56 3.98
N GLN A 48 -21.92 9.76 3.74
CA GLN A 48 -22.98 8.81 4.12
C GLN A 48 -22.86 7.45 3.41
N ASP A 49 -22.26 7.40 2.22
CA ASP A 49 -22.13 6.17 1.43
C ASP A 49 -20.94 5.31 1.88
N MET A 50 -20.02 5.87 2.68
CA MET A 50 -18.79 5.19 3.08
C MET A 50 -19.05 3.88 3.84
N LYS A 51 -20.14 3.78 4.60
CA LYS A 51 -20.53 2.54 5.26
C LYS A 51 -20.87 1.44 4.25
N THR A 52 -21.60 1.80 3.19
CA THR A 52 -21.98 0.89 2.11
C THR A 52 -20.77 0.50 1.27
N ILE A 53 -19.90 1.44 0.93
CA ILE A 53 -18.66 1.19 0.19
C ILE A 53 -17.76 0.22 0.95
N ARG A 54 -17.47 0.48 2.23
CA ARG A 54 -16.65 -0.42 3.06
C ARG A 54 -17.25 -1.81 3.18
N ARG A 55 -18.59 -1.92 3.32
CA ARG A 55 -19.28 -3.21 3.34
C ARG A 55 -19.12 -3.96 2.01
N ARG A 56 -19.23 -3.26 0.88
CA ARG A 56 -19.05 -3.87 -0.45
C ARG A 56 -17.63 -4.39 -0.64
N LEU A 57 -16.61 -3.62 -0.26
CA LEU A 57 -15.20 -4.03 -0.33
C LEU A 57 -14.96 -5.33 0.44
N ARG A 58 -15.44 -5.41 1.69
CA ARG A 58 -15.35 -6.65 2.48
C ARG A 58 -16.06 -7.83 1.85
N SER A 59 -17.23 -7.62 1.24
CA SER A 59 -17.99 -8.71 0.58
C SER A 59 -17.25 -9.35 -0.60
N ILE A 60 -16.28 -8.66 -1.19
CA ILE A 60 -15.45 -9.15 -2.29
C ILE A 60 -14.03 -9.51 -1.84
N GLY A 61 -13.80 -9.62 -0.52
CA GLY A 61 -12.52 -10.02 0.05
C GLY A 61 -11.46 -8.93 0.11
N LEU A 62 -11.83 -7.66 -0.10
CA LEU A 62 -10.91 -6.52 -0.01
C LEU A 62 -11.12 -5.80 1.33
N GLU A 63 -10.23 -6.03 2.29
CA GLU A 63 -10.32 -5.30 3.56
C GLU A 63 -9.98 -3.82 3.35
N PRO A 64 -10.87 -2.89 3.77
CA PRO A 64 -10.66 -1.46 3.59
C PRO A 64 -9.77 -0.85 4.68
N TYR A 65 -8.69 -0.19 4.28
CA TYR A 65 -7.82 0.60 5.13
C TYR A 65 -7.84 2.08 4.69
N ASP A 66 -7.74 2.98 5.66
CA ASP A 66 -7.61 4.42 5.41
C ASP A 66 -6.14 4.85 5.17
N CYS A 67 -5.22 3.88 5.18
CA CYS A 67 -3.81 3.96 4.80
C CYS A 67 -3.45 2.75 3.91
N LEU A 68 -2.23 2.20 4.04
CA LEU A 68 -1.85 0.91 3.41
C LEU A 68 -2.24 -0.27 4.33
N SER A 69 -1.98 -1.50 3.88
CA SER A 69 -2.12 -2.68 4.76
C SER A 69 -1.17 -2.61 5.95
N PRO A 70 -1.49 -3.28 7.09
CA PRO A 70 -0.63 -3.30 8.27
C PRO A 70 0.82 -3.64 7.95
N ASP A 71 1.07 -4.72 7.21
CA ASP A 71 2.43 -5.14 6.84
C ASP A 71 3.20 -4.06 6.06
N LEU A 72 2.52 -3.37 5.13
CA LEU A 72 3.15 -2.28 4.37
C LEU A 72 3.40 -1.06 5.26
N MET A 73 2.49 -0.76 6.19
CA MET A 73 2.69 0.30 7.17
C MET A 73 3.87 0.00 8.11
N ASP A 74 4.09 -1.25 8.49
CA ASP A 74 5.23 -1.69 9.29
C ASP A 74 6.55 -1.54 8.52
N VAL A 75 6.56 -1.84 7.21
CA VAL A 75 7.71 -1.56 6.33
C VAL A 75 8.02 -0.06 6.30
N LEU A 76 6.99 0.80 6.15
CA LEU A 76 7.17 2.25 6.18
C LEU A 76 7.77 2.72 7.52
N ALA A 77 7.17 2.29 8.63
CA ALA A 77 7.58 2.67 9.97
C ALA A 77 9.01 2.21 10.28
N THR A 78 9.34 0.98 9.90
CA THR A 78 10.68 0.40 10.04
C THR A 78 11.73 1.21 9.27
N GLN A 79 11.43 1.60 8.03
CA GLN A 79 12.36 2.42 7.24
C GLN A 79 12.57 3.79 7.88
N VAL A 80 11.51 4.43 8.38
CA VAL A 80 11.64 5.71 9.09
C VAL A 80 12.45 5.55 10.37
N ALA A 81 12.25 4.48 11.14
CA ALA A 81 13.02 4.19 12.34
C ALA A 81 14.51 3.98 12.04
N LYS A 82 14.85 3.28 10.93
CA LYS A 82 16.23 3.11 10.46
C LYS A 82 16.88 4.44 10.10
N LEU A 83 16.20 5.28 9.30
CA LEU A 83 16.71 6.59 8.89
C LEU A 83 16.94 7.54 10.08
N LYS A 84 16.16 7.37 11.16
CA LYS A 84 16.30 8.13 12.41
C LYS A 84 17.27 7.50 13.41
N GLY A 85 17.86 6.35 13.11
CA GLY A 85 18.76 5.63 14.03
C GLY A 85 18.06 5.01 15.25
N ILE A 86 16.73 4.87 15.23
CA ILE A 86 15.93 4.29 16.33
C ILE A 86 15.97 2.76 16.28
N ALA A 87 15.98 2.18 15.08
CA ALA A 87 16.08 0.74 14.86
C ALA A 87 17.37 0.42 14.10
N GLN A 88 18.25 -0.40 14.68
CA GLN A 88 19.38 -0.99 13.97
C GLN A 88 18.95 -2.34 13.39
N LEU A 89 19.34 -2.63 12.14
CA LEU A 89 19.37 -4.01 11.70
C LEU A 89 20.40 -4.71 12.58
N GLN A 90 19.96 -5.68 13.37
CA GLN A 90 20.86 -6.73 13.81
C GLN A 90 21.28 -7.45 12.52
N LEU A 91 22.40 -7.01 11.94
CA LEU A 91 23.14 -7.81 10.98
C LEU A 91 23.56 -9.05 11.74
N ASP A 92 22.70 -10.06 11.78
CA ASP A 92 23.11 -11.43 12.07
C ASP A 92 24.01 -11.88 10.90
N LEU A 93 25.24 -11.38 10.92
CA LEU A 93 26.42 -12.12 10.54
C LEU A 93 26.49 -13.32 11.50
N LYS A 94 25.73 -14.37 11.17
CA LYS A 94 26.15 -15.72 11.54
C LYS A 94 26.98 -16.22 10.38
N ALA A 95 28.29 -16.16 10.62
CA ALA A 95 29.30 -16.97 9.94
C ALA A 95 28.97 -18.46 10.04
#